data_AF-A0AA37MJH5-F1
#
_entry.id   AF-A0AA37MJH5-F1
#
_cell.length_a   1.000
_cell.length_b   1.000
_cell.length_c   1.000
_cell.angle_alpha   90.00
_cell.angle_beta   90.00
_cell.angle_gamma   90.00
#
_symmetry.space_group_name_H-M   'P 1'
#
loop_
_entity.id
_entity.type
_entity.pdbx_description
1 polymer ?
#
loop_
_entity_poly.entity_id
_entity_poly.type
_entity_poly.pdbx_seq_one_letter_code
_entity_poly.pdbx_strand_id
1 'polypeptide(L)'
;MLIYELPQKEHDFVMHDTTHLDFLIYDKISHQTVLVVETDGYTYHHEGTKQKERDDIKDHILASYNIPILRLSTRESGERERIVAKLSKVYA
;
A
#
# COMPACT_ATOMS: atom_id res chain seq x y z
N MET A 1 -2.08 -12.28 -5.78
CA MET A 1 -0.89 -11.59 -6.33
C MET A 1 0.13 -12.65 -6.71
N LEU A 2 0.48 -12.79 -7.99
CA LEU A 2 1.49 -13.77 -8.41
C LEU A 2 2.87 -13.15 -8.20
N ILE A 3 3.52 -13.51 -7.11
CA ILE A 3 4.79 -12.94 -6.61
C ILE A 3 6.05 -13.44 -7.34
N TYR A 4 5.89 -14.29 -8.35
CA TYR A 4 7.01 -14.95 -9.06
C TYR A 4 7.84 -14.01 -9.94
N GLU A 5 7.32 -12.82 -10.24
CA GLU A 5 8.00 -11.82 -11.09
C GLU A 5 8.70 -10.72 -10.28
N LEU A 6 8.69 -10.81 -8.95
CA LEU A 6 9.34 -9.84 -8.08
C LEU A 6 10.86 -10.12 -7.96
N PRO A 7 11.70 -9.08 -7.82
CA PRO A 7 13.09 -9.25 -7.42
C PRO A 7 13.21 -10.03 -6.09
N GLN A 8 14.29 -10.78 -5.90
CA GLN A 8 14.47 -11.64 -4.71
C GLN A 8 14.23 -10.91 -3.39
N LYS A 9 14.72 -9.66 -3.26
CA LYS A 9 14.53 -8.83 -2.06
C LYS A 9 13.04 -8.57 -1.76
N GLU A 10 12.24 -8.34 -2.79
CA GLU A 10 10.80 -8.09 -2.67
C GLU A 10 10.03 -9.37 -2.41
N HIS A 11 10.45 -10.48 -3.04
CA HIS A 11 9.93 -11.80 -2.73
C HIS A 11 10.14 -12.14 -1.24
N ASP A 12 11.37 -12.00 -0.74
CA ASP A 12 11.70 -12.26 0.68
C ASP A 12 10.92 -11.33 1.62
N PHE A 13 10.70 -10.08 1.19
CA PHE A 13 9.90 -9.12 1.94
C PHE A 13 8.42 -9.54 2.03
N VAL A 14 7.80 -9.95 0.93
CA VAL A 14 6.38 -10.38 0.91
C VAL A 14 6.18 -11.68 1.68
N MET A 15 7.16 -12.57 1.66
CA MET A 15 7.11 -13.84 2.41
C MET A 15 7.36 -13.69 3.91
N HIS A 16 7.72 -12.49 4.37
CA HIS A 16 8.01 -12.26 5.77
C HIS A 16 6.72 -12.01 6.57
N ASP A 17 6.51 -12.76 7.65
CA ASP A 17 5.28 -12.72 8.47
C ASP A 17 4.94 -11.35 9.05
N THR A 18 5.87 -10.40 9.08
CA THR A 18 5.62 -9.03 9.58
C THR A 18 5.25 -8.03 8.49
N THR A 19 5.17 -8.48 7.23
CA THR A 19 4.73 -7.67 6.10
C THR A 19 3.21 -7.70 5.98
N HIS A 20 2.58 -6.62 6.44
CA HIS A 20 1.13 -6.45 6.41
C HIS A 20 0.77 -5.17 5.67
N LEU A 21 -0.41 -5.19 5.05
CA LEU A 21 -1.12 -3.99 4.60
C LEU A 21 -2.23 -3.72 5.61
N ASP A 22 -2.46 -2.46 5.98
CA ASP A 22 -3.51 -2.12 6.94
C ASP A 22 -4.91 -2.41 6.37
N PHE A 23 -5.18 -1.95 5.15
CA PHE A 23 -6.45 -2.18 4.46
C PHE A 23 -6.28 -2.48 2.98
N LEU A 24 -7.04 -3.48 2.52
CA LEU A 24 -7.18 -3.86 1.13
C LEU A 24 -8.63 -3.65 0.67
N ILE A 25 -8.82 -2.76 -0.31
CA ILE A 25 -10.11 -2.60 -0.99
C ILE A 25 -10.03 -3.44 -2.26
N TYR A 26 -10.98 -4.36 -2.41
CA TYR A 26 -11.06 -5.25 -3.55
C TYR A 26 -12.50 -5.33 -4.07
N ASP A 27 -12.63 -5.62 -5.35
CA ASP A 27 -13.91 -5.89 -5.97
C ASP A 27 -14.39 -7.30 -5.59
N LYS A 28 -15.59 -7.42 -5.05
CA LYS A 28 -16.09 -8.69 -4.49
C LYS A 28 -16.40 -9.76 -5.53
N ILE A 29 -16.59 -9.38 -6.80
CA ILE A 29 -16.98 -10.31 -7.86
C ILE A 29 -15.73 -10.83 -8.56
N SER A 30 -14.87 -9.93 -9.00
CA SER A 30 -13.62 -10.23 -9.72
C SER A 30 -12.46 -10.59 -8.80
N HIS A 31 -12.56 -10.30 -7.51
CA HIS A 31 -11.48 -10.39 -6.52
C HIS A 31 -10.24 -9.56 -6.87
N GLN A 32 -10.37 -8.59 -7.79
CA GLN A 32 -9.27 -7.70 -8.12
C GLN A 32 -9.04 -6.69 -7.01
N THR A 33 -7.76 -6.46 -6.71
CA THR A 33 -7.36 -5.38 -5.79
C THR A 33 -7.59 -4.04 -6.46
N VAL A 34 -8.28 -3.15 -5.76
CA VAL A 34 -8.68 -1.82 -6.26
C VAL A 34 -7.80 -0.73 -5.65
N LEU A 35 -7.58 -0.78 -4.34
CA LEU A 35 -6.83 0.24 -3.60
C LEU A 35 -6.28 -0.34 -2.31
N VAL A 36 -5.02 -0.02 -2.01
CA VAL A 36 -4.43 -0.25 -0.69
C VAL A 36 -4.49 1.06 0.11
N VAL A 37 -4.88 0.96 1.37
CA VAL A 37 -4.86 2.10 2.31
C VAL A 37 -3.95 1.74 3.48
N GLU A 38 -2.98 2.59 3.76
CA GLU A 38 -2.02 2.47 4.87
C GLU A 38 -2.19 3.66 5.81
N THR A 39 -1.96 3.43 7.11
CA THR A 39 -1.99 4.47 8.13
C THR A 39 -0.59 4.83 8.58
N ASP A 40 -0.25 6.11 8.44
CA ASP A 40 1.07 6.64 8.76
C ASP A 40 1.07 7.29 10.14
N GLY A 41 1.85 6.70 11.04
CA GLY A 41 2.20 7.27 12.33
C GLY A 41 3.29 8.34 12.18
N TYR A 42 3.08 9.53 12.77
CA TYR A 42 4.01 10.66 12.68
C TYR A 42 5.46 10.36 13.10
N THR A 43 5.71 9.33 13.91
CA THR A 43 6.92 9.22 14.71
C THR A 43 8.19 8.74 13.98
N TYR A 44 8.14 8.30 12.70
CA TYR A 44 9.32 7.65 12.08
C TYR A 44 9.57 7.92 10.58
N HIS A 45 9.02 8.98 9.98
CA HIS A 45 9.31 9.37 8.58
C HIS A 45 10.57 10.26 8.49
N HIS A 46 11.73 9.71 8.83
CA HIS A 46 13.03 10.31 8.49
C HIS A 46 13.69 9.49 7.38
N GLU A 47 14.38 10.16 6.44
CA GLU A 47 15.23 9.45 5.48
C GLU A 47 16.25 8.60 6.24
N GLY A 48 16.43 7.34 5.80
CA GLY A 48 17.31 6.38 6.46
C GLY A 48 16.69 5.58 7.61
N THR A 49 15.39 5.67 7.87
CA THR A 49 14.72 4.74 8.80
C THR A 49 14.38 3.42 8.12
N LYS A 50 14.37 2.33 8.89
CA LYS A 50 13.88 1.02 8.43
C LYS A 50 12.45 1.12 7.87
N GLN A 51 11.61 1.99 8.43
CA GLN A 51 10.24 2.17 7.95
C GLN A 51 10.22 2.70 6.51
N LYS A 52 11.07 3.69 6.18
CA LYS A 52 11.19 4.21 4.82
C LYS A 52 11.62 3.13 3.83
N GLU A 53 12.61 2.31 4.19
CA GLU A 53 13.03 1.18 3.35
C GLU A 53 11.89 0.18 3.09
N ARG A 54 11.07 -0.10 4.11
CA ARG A 54 9.90 -0.99 3.97
C ARG A 54 8.81 -0.35 3.11
N ASP A 55 8.56 0.95 3.26
CA ASP A 55 7.58 1.68 2.48
C ASP A 55 7.98 1.75 1.00
N ASP A 56 9.27 1.93 0.70
CA ASP A 56 9.79 1.93 -0.66
C ASP A 56 9.65 0.55 -1.33
N ILE A 57 9.90 -0.52 -0.58
CA ILE A 57 9.68 -1.89 -1.06
C ILE A 57 8.19 -2.13 -1.33
N LYS A 58 7.30 -1.73 -0.41
CA LYS A 58 5.85 -1.83 -0.60
C LYS A 58 5.38 -1.05 -1.82
N ASP A 59 5.88 0.18 -1.99
CA ASP A 59 5.53 1.04 -3.13
C ASP A 59 5.94 0.41 -4.45
N HIS A 60 7.14 -0.16 -4.52
CA HIS A 60 7.61 -0.84 -5.72
C HIS A 60 6.76 -2.07 -6.06
N ILE A 61 6.47 -2.92 -5.08
CA ILE A 61 5.62 -4.11 -5.27
C ILE A 61 4.22 -3.69 -5.73
N LEU A 62 3.59 -2.72 -5.08
CA LEU A 62 2.23 -2.30 -5.46
C LEU A 62 2.22 -1.66 -6.86
N ALA A 63 3.25 -0.88 -7.19
CA ALA A 63 3.42 -0.30 -8.53
C ALA A 63 3.59 -1.37 -9.62
N SER A 64 4.34 -2.46 -9.35
CA SER A 64 4.53 -3.54 -10.33
C SER A 64 3.22 -4.28 -10.67
N TYR A 65 2.24 -4.25 -9.76
CA TYR A 65 0.90 -4.80 -9.99
C TYR A 65 -0.14 -3.73 -10.37
N ASN A 66 0.27 -2.49 -10.63
CA ASN A 66 -0.62 -1.37 -10.93
C ASN A 66 -1.67 -1.11 -9.83
N ILE A 67 -1.35 -1.46 -8.59
CA ILE A 67 -2.23 -1.27 -7.44
C ILE A 67 -1.98 0.13 -6.86
N PRO A 68 -2.97 1.03 -6.84
CA PRO A 68 -2.80 2.32 -6.21
C PRO A 68 -2.72 2.16 -4.69
N ILE A 69 -1.93 3.04 -4.06
CA ILE A 69 -1.83 3.19 -2.61
C ILE A 69 -2.30 4.58 -2.17
N LEU A 70 -2.94 4.64 -1.00
CA LEU A 70 -3.30 5.86 -0.28
C LEU A 70 -2.77 5.76 1.16
N ARG A 71 -1.88 6.69 1.53
CA ARG A 71 -1.41 6.84 2.91
C ARG A 71 -2.21 7.91 3.63
N LEU A 72 -2.71 7.57 4.82
CA LEU A 72 -3.49 8.46 5.69
C LEU A 72 -2.68 8.76 6.95
N SER A 73 -2.37 10.04 7.18
CA SER A 73 -1.69 10.46 8.39
C SER A 73 -2.64 10.41 9.59
N THR A 74 -2.15 9.91 10.72
CA THR A 74 -2.87 9.93 12.01
C THR A 74 -3.10 11.33 12.61
N ARG A 75 -2.62 12.39 11.95
CA ARG A 75 -2.79 13.80 12.37
C ARG A 75 -3.70 14.61 11.46
N GLU A 76 -4.09 14.04 10.34
CA GLU A 76 -4.99 14.68 9.40
C GLU A 76 -6.41 14.15 9.62
N SER A 77 -7.38 14.77 8.97
CA SER A 77 -8.78 14.34 8.98
C SER A 77 -9.33 14.37 7.56
N GLY A 78 -10.49 13.77 7.35
CA GLY A 78 -11.13 13.72 6.03
C GLY A 78 -10.74 12.47 5.24
N GLU A 79 -10.48 11.39 5.97
CA GLU A 79 -10.12 10.06 5.47
C GLU A 79 -11.17 9.57 4.48
N ARG A 80 -12.45 9.74 4.82
CA ARG A 80 -13.57 9.36 3.95
C ARG A 80 -13.48 10.08 2.61
N GLU A 81 -13.34 11.40 2.61
CA GLU A 81 -13.29 12.22 1.40
C GLU A 81 -12.08 11.83 0.53
N ARG A 82 -10.93 11.57 1.16
CA ARG A 82 -9.69 11.15 0.48
C ARG A 82 -9.82 9.75 -0.12
N ILE A 83 -10.40 8.80 0.60
CA ILE A 83 -10.64 7.44 0.10
C ILE A 83 -11.61 7.50 -1.08
N VAL A 84 -12.74 8.21 -0.94
CA VAL A 84 -13.73 8.37 -2.03
C VAL A 84 -13.08 9.03 -3.24
N ALA A 85 -12.35 10.13 -3.06
CA ALA A 85 -11.67 10.81 -4.17
C ALA A 85 -10.62 9.92 -4.87
N LYS A 86 -9.92 9.07 -4.12
CA LYS A 86 -8.97 8.11 -4.69
C LYS A 86 -9.70 7.02 -5.47
N LEU A 87 -10.76 6.43 -4.91
CA LEU A 87 -11.58 5.42 -5.59
C LEU A 87 -12.22 5.97 -6.87
N SER A 88 -12.76 7.19 -6.85
CA SER A 88 -13.30 7.83 -8.04
C SER A 88 -12.28 7.95 -9.18
N LYS A 89 -10.99 8.12 -8.88
CA LYS A 89 -9.92 8.13 -9.90
C LYS A 89 -9.57 6.76 -10.44
N VAL A 90 -9.80 5.69 -9.67
CA VAL A 90 -9.55 4.30 -10.11
C VAL A 90 -10.62 3.84 -11.10
N TYR A 91 -11.85 4.32 -10.93
CA TYR A 91 -12.99 4.00 -11.79
C TYR A 91 -13.31 5.07 -12.84
N ALA A 92 -12.46 6.09 -12.99
CA ALA A 92 -12.59 7.13 -14.01
C ALA A 92 -12.01 6.65 -15.34
#